data_AF-A0A258NFD6-F1
#
_entry.id   AF-A0A258NFD6-F1
#
_cell.length_a   1.000
_cell.length_b   1.000
_cell.length_c   1.000
_cell.angle_alpha   90.00
_cell.angle_beta   90.00
_cell.angle_gamma   90.00
#
_symmetry.space_group_name_H-M   'P 1'
#
loop_
_entity.id
_entity.type
_entity.pdbx_description
1 polymer ?
#
loop_
_entity_poly.entity_id
_entity_poly.type
_entity_poly.pdbx_seq_one_letter_code
_entity_poly.pdbx_strand_id
1 'polypeptide(L)'
;MSASVSHSVARSSVLGQRIVDQRPVAAAGGAGVGGNTVAQLLQENCADMRASAGVVIEYLDTQAGTWQFSLDDGQTWRAVRTDLINRPGHTGLALDRDARLRVLCSGSNREGARVVFHSVQRGHGAGNGSYRPYAPDEREDASHSVALVLCMGAINGVPPAVKVPRPRNKRARAQGLDTASNAALSRA
;
A
#
# COMPACT_ATOMS: atom_id res chain seq x y z
N MET A 1 48.87 -16.30 42.50
CA MET A 1 47.70 -17.16 42.20
C MET A 1 46.58 -16.68 43.13
N SER A 2 45.58 -16.00 42.57
CA SER A 2 44.52 -15.30 43.31
C SER A 2 43.44 -16.22 43.87
N ALA A 3 42.72 -15.68 44.86
CA ALA A 3 41.97 -16.31 45.94
C ALA A 3 40.59 -16.92 45.62
N SER A 4 40.12 -17.67 46.62
CA SER A 4 38.81 -18.30 46.85
C SER A 4 37.57 -17.42 46.61
N VAL A 5 36.41 -18.06 46.41
CA VAL A 5 35.26 -18.14 47.36
C VAL A 5 34.05 -18.79 46.66
N SER A 6 33.48 -19.82 47.28
CA SER A 6 32.15 -20.37 46.97
C SER A 6 31.08 -19.61 47.76
N HIS A 7 29.94 -19.28 47.14
CA HIS A 7 28.68 -19.02 47.87
C HIS A 7 27.49 -19.59 47.09
N SER A 8 26.70 -20.39 47.81
CA SER A 8 25.37 -20.89 47.45
C SER A 8 24.30 -19.89 47.95
N VAL A 9 23.16 -19.81 47.26
CA VAL A 9 21.79 -19.91 47.79
C VAL A 9 20.80 -19.33 46.76
N ALA A 10 19.80 -20.14 46.42
CA ALA A 10 18.64 -19.77 45.62
C ALA A 10 17.72 -18.78 46.37
N ARG A 11 17.15 -17.81 45.63
CA ARG A 11 15.88 -17.18 46.00
C ARG A 11 15.03 -16.96 44.75
N SER A 12 13.87 -17.60 44.77
CA SER A 12 12.73 -17.35 43.89
C SER A 12 12.22 -15.93 44.14
N SER A 13 11.94 -15.18 43.07
CA SER A 13 11.11 -13.98 43.15
C SER A 13 10.22 -13.89 41.92
N VAL A 14 8.99 -14.38 42.09
CA VAL A 14 7.85 -14.04 41.24
C VAL A 14 7.43 -12.64 41.64
N LEU A 15 7.59 -11.66 40.75
CA LEU A 15 6.76 -10.44 40.71
C LEU A 15 7.12 -9.58 39.50
N GLY A 16 6.09 -9.20 38.76
CA GLY A 16 6.17 -8.07 37.83
C GLY A 16 6.22 -8.45 36.36
N GLN A 17 5.16 -9.09 35.86
CA GLN A 17 4.81 -9.00 34.45
C GLN A 17 4.60 -7.51 34.13
N ARG A 18 5.64 -6.85 33.63
CA ARG A 18 5.53 -5.48 33.13
C ARG A 18 4.91 -5.57 31.75
N ILE A 19 3.58 -5.73 31.76
CA ILE A 19 2.72 -5.36 30.65
C ILE A 19 3.01 -3.89 30.39
N VAL A 20 3.95 -3.64 29.48
CA VAL A 20 4.03 -2.34 28.83
C VAL A 20 2.77 -2.29 27.98
N ASP A 21 1.78 -1.56 28.49
CA ASP A 21 0.70 -0.99 27.71
C ASP A 21 1.32 -0.18 26.56
N GLN A 22 1.69 -0.87 25.48
CA GLN A 22 1.82 -0.26 24.17
C GLN A 22 0.40 0.09 23.74
N ARG A 23 -0.09 1.19 24.30
CA ARG A 23 -1.17 1.96 23.70
C ARG A 23 -0.74 2.19 22.25
N PRO A 24 -1.48 1.70 21.24
CA PRO A 24 -1.18 2.08 19.88
C PRO A 24 -1.31 3.58 19.84
N VAL A 25 -0.20 4.29 19.65
CA VAL A 25 -0.26 5.62 19.07
C VAL A 25 -0.88 5.37 17.71
N ALA A 26 -2.18 5.63 17.61
CA ALA A 26 -2.83 5.88 16.35
C ALA A 26 -2.09 7.09 15.78
N ALA A 27 -1.06 6.83 14.98
CA ALA A 27 -0.55 7.82 14.07
C ALA A 27 -1.76 8.22 13.23
N ALA A 28 -2.23 9.46 13.42
CA ALA A 28 -3.19 10.06 12.53
C ALA A 28 -2.47 10.27 11.18
N GLY A 29 -2.35 9.19 10.41
CA GLY A 29 -1.86 9.20 9.05
C GLY A 29 -2.86 9.95 8.20
N GLY A 30 -2.38 10.91 7.40
CA GLY A 30 -3.17 11.44 6.29
C GLY A 30 -3.69 10.25 5.48
N ALA A 31 -4.95 10.26 5.06
CA ALA A 31 -5.52 9.14 4.33
C ALA A 31 -4.78 8.96 2.99
N GLY A 32 -3.83 8.03 2.92
CA GLY A 32 -3.21 7.59 1.67
C GLY A 32 -4.30 6.98 0.79
N VAL A 33 -4.67 7.66 -0.28
CA VAL A 33 -5.77 7.23 -1.16
C VAL A 33 -5.27 6.18 -2.14
N GLY A 34 -5.63 4.91 -1.90
CA GLY A 34 -5.55 3.79 -2.85
C GLY A 34 -4.23 3.01 -2.87
N GLY A 35 -4.22 1.93 -3.65
CA GLY A 35 -3.11 1.00 -3.88
C GLY A 35 -2.96 -0.06 -2.79
N ASN A 36 -3.00 -1.34 -3.17
CA ASN A 36 -2.70 -2.45 -2.26
C ASN A 36 -1.19 -2.60 -2.05
N THR A 37 -0.80 -3.11 -0.90
CA THR A 37 0.62 -3.41 -0.62
C THR A 37 1.09 -4.59 -1.46
N VAL A 38 2.40 -4.67 -1.73
CA VAL A 38 3.03 -5.85 -2.34
C VAL A 38 2.67 -7.11 -1.54
N ALA A 39 2.69 -7.02 -0.21
CA ALA A 39 2.26 -8.11 0.66
C ALA A 39 0.83 -8.60 0.38
N GLN A 40 -0.14 -7.68 0.23
CA GLN A 40 -1.53 -8.03 -0.07
C GLN A 40 -1.67 -8.67 -1.46
N LEU A 41 -1.01 -8.09 -2.47
CA LEU A 41 -1.01 -8.64 -3.83
C LEU A 41 -0.49 -10.07 -3.86
N LEU A 42 0.60 -10.37 -3.15
CA LEU A 42 1.14 -11.72 -3.04
C LEU A 42 0.24 -12.64 -2.22
N GLN A 43 -0.33 -12.17 -1.11
CA GLN A 43 -1.21 -12.96 -0.26
C GLN A 43 -2.44 -13.50 -1.00
N GLU A 44 -3.03 -12.66 -1.85
CA GLU A 44 -4.25 -12.95 -2.61
C GLU A 44 -3.99 -13.76 -3.88
N ASN A 45 -2.81 -13.61 -4.52
CA ASN A 45 -2.57 -14.15 -5.86
C ASN A 45 -1.44 -15.20 -5.94
N CYS A 46 -0.55 -15.28 -4.96
CA CYS A 46 0.63 -16.16 -4.97
C CYS A 46 0.88 -16.81 -3.60
N ALA A 47 0.20 -17.93 -3.30
CA ALA A 47 0.29 -18.59 -1.99
C ALA A 47 1.73 -18.96 -1.59
N ASP A 48 2.53 -19.42 -2.53
CA ASP A 48 3.91 -19.87 -2.29
C ASP A 48 4.88 -18.71 -2.00
N MET A 49 4.50 -17.47 -2.34
CA MET A 49 5.35 -16.28 -2.20
C MET A 49 4.99 -15.42 -0.98
N ARG A 50 4.08 -15.88 -0.13
CA ARG A 50 3.61 -15.16 1.06
C ARG A 50 4.71 -14.82 2.06
N ALA A 51 5.74 -15.66 2.16
CA ALA A 51 6.89 -15.48 3.04
C ALA A 51 8.02 -14.61 2.45
N SER A 52 7.88 -14.13 1.21
CA SER A 52 8.86 -13.23 0.59
C SER A 52 9.04 -11.94 1.40
N ALA A 53 10.19 -11.28 1.28
CA ALA A 53 10.45 -9.99 1.91
C ALA A 53 10.06 -8.80 1.00
N GLY A 54 9.84 -9.06 -0.28
CA GLY A 54 9.51 -8.06 -1.30
C GLY A 54 9.50 -8.68 -2.69
N VAL A 55 9.48 -7.82 -3.70
CA VAL A 55 9.53 -8.19 -5.12
C VAL A 55 10.44 -7.27 -5.90
N VAL A 56 10.93 -7.75 -7.03
CA VAL A 56 11.44 -6.90 -8.09
C VAL A 56 10.48 -6.98 -9.26
N ILE A 57 9.85 -5.85 -9.60
CA ILE A 57 8.94 -5.73 -10.72
C ILE A 57 9.73 -5.61 -12.01
N GLU A 58 9.46 -6.52 -12.94
CA GLU A 58 10.16 -6.69 -14.21
C GLU A 58 9.35 -6.12 -15.38
N TYR A 59 8.02 -6.08 -15.25
CA TYR A 59 7.15 -5.53 -16.30
C TYR A 59 5.84 -5.02 -15.71
N LEU A 60 5.37 -3.89 -16.25
CA LEU A 60 4.03 -3.36 -15.99
C LEU A 60 3.34 -2.99 -17.31
N ASP A 61 2.08 -3.41 -17.46
CA ASP A 61 1.26 -3.11 -18.62
C ASP A 61 0.98 -1.60 -18.75
N THR A 62 1.66 -0.92 -19.67
CA THR A 62 1.51 0.52 -19.89
C THR A 62 0.16 0.89 -20.51
N GLN A 63 -0.59 -0.07 -21.05
CA GLN A 63 -1.94 0.17 -21.57
C GLN A 63 -2.98 0.29 -20.46
N ALA A 64 -2.64 -0.10 -19.22
CA ALA A 64 -3.53 0.07 -18.06
C ALA A 64 -3.57 1.51 -17.52
N GLY A 65 -2.56 2.33 -17.86
CA GLY A 65 -2.44 3.71 -17.44
C GLY A 65 -1.10 4.01 -16.77
N THR A 66 -1.08 5.08 -15.96
CA THR A 66 0.14 5.52 -15.29
C THR A 66 0.34 4.77 -13.98
N TRP A 67 1.36 3.91 -13.95
CA TRP A 67 1.74 3.16 -12.75
C TRP A 67 2.47 4.04 -11.75
N GLN A 68 2.13 3.85 -10.47
CA GLN A 68 2.74 4.56 -9.37
C GLN A 68 2.99 3.62 -8.19
N PHE A 69 4.00 3.94 -7.40
CA PHE A 69 4.28 3.25 -6.15
C PHE A 69 4.46 4.24 -5.00
N SER A 70 4.25 3.76 -3.78
CA SER A 70 4.47 4.50 -2.54
C SER A 70 5.29 3.65 -1.58
N LEU A 71 6.18 4.31 -0.83
CA LEU A 71 7.02 3.70 0.22
C LEU A 71 6.64 4.19 1.63
N ASP A 72 5.65 5.07 1.73
CA ASP A 72 5.24 5.76 2.94
C ASP A 72 3.73 5.62 3.16
N ASP A 73 3.24 4.39 3.01
CA ASP A 73 1.84 4.03 3.25
C ASP A 73 0.82 4.86 2.44
N GLY A 74 1.20 5.26 1.22
CA GLY A 74 0.37 6.04 0.33
C GLY A 74 0.34 7.55 0.61
N GLN A 75 1.19 8.08 1.51
CA GLN A 75 1.32 9.53 1.71
C GLN A 75 1.87 10.21 0.46
N THR A 76 2.90 9.63 -0.17
CA THR A 76 3.48 10.13 -1.42
C THR A 76 3.54 9.03 -2.48
N TRP A 77 3.42 9.45 -3.75
CA TRP A 77 3.37 8.55 -4.90
C TRP A 77 4.39 8.95 -5.94
N ARG A 78 5.19 7.97 -6.39
CA ARG A 78 6.21 8.13 -7.42
C ARG A 78 5.78 7.38 -8.67
N ALA A 79 5.94 7.99 -9.84
CA ALA A 79 5.69 7.31 -11.11
C ALA A 79 6.71 6.17 -11.32
N VAL A 80 6.23 5.03 -11.81
CA VAL A 80 7.09 3.94 -12.25
C VAL A 80 7.62 4.26 -13.64
N ARG A 81 8.92 4.12 -13.83
CA ARG A 81 9.61 4.22 -15.12
C ARG A 81 9.43 2.93 -15.91
N THR A 82 8.25 2.76 -16.49
CA THR A 82 7.92 1.60 -17.32
C THR A 82 8.78 1.53 -18.58
N ASP A 83 9.30 2.67 -19.07
CA ASP A 83 10.34 2.77 -20.10
C ASP A 83 11.62 2.01 -19.74
N LEU A 84 11.96 1.96 -18.45
CA LEU A 84 13.19 1.35 -17.95
C LEU A 84 13.02 -0.13 -17.63
N ILE A 85 11.86 -0.52 -17.08
CA ILE A 85 11.63 -1.92 -16.68
C ILE A 85 11.12 -2.79 -17.85
N ASN A 86 10.34 -2.24 -18.79
CA ASN A 86 9.78 -3.02 -19.90
C ASN A 86 10.75 -3.19 -21.09
N ARG A 87 11.92 -2.53 -21.07
CA ARG A 87 12.92 -2.68 -22.13
C ARG A 87 13.81 -3.90 -21.89
N PRO A 88 14.41 -4.46 -22.95
CA PRO A 88 15.51 -5.43 -22.79
C PRO A 88 16.64 -4.84 -21.95
N GLY A 89 17.27 -5.68 -21.11
CA GLY A 89 18.35 -5.28 -20.20
C GLY A 89 18.14 -5.62 -18.72
N HIS A 90 17.11 -6.41 -18.40
CA HIS A 90 16.87 -7.00 -17.07
C HIS A 90 16.99 -6.00 -15.92
N THR A 91 16.43 -4.81 -16.08
CA THR A 91 16.32 -3.82 -15.01
C THR A 91 14.93 -3.90 -14.42
N GLY A 92 14.82 -4.01 -13.09
CA GLY A 92 13.54 -4.09 -12.39
C GLY A 92 13.43 -3.07 -11.26
N LEU A 93 12.21 -2.77 -10.84
CA LEU A 93 11.90 -1.91 -9.69
C LEU A 93 11.82 -2.76 -8.42
N ALA A 94 12.74 -2.56 -7.49
CA ALA A 94 12.76 -3.25 -6.21
C ALA A 94 11.77 -2.63 -5.23
N LEU A 95 10.87 -3.44 -4.66
CA LEU A 95 9.83 -3.00 -3.72
C LEU A 95 9.74 -3.96 -2.54
N ASP A 96 9.88 -3.44 -1.33
CA ASP A 96 9.60 -4.21 -0.12
C ASP A 96 8.10 -4.47 0.04
N ARG A 97 7.76 -5.43 0.90
CA ARG A 97 6.37 -5.86 1.16
C ARG A 97 5.38 -4.75 1.47
N ASP A 98 5.83 -3.73 2.19
CA ASP A 98 4.98 -2.63 2.65
C ASP A 98 4.81 -1.54 1.59
N ALA A 99 5.58 -1.61 0.49
CA ALA A 99 5.38 -0.72 -0.64
C ALA A 99 4.00 -0.95 -1.25
N ARG A 100 3.36 0.14 -1.68
CA ARG A 100 2.05 0.09 -2.33
C ARG A 100 2.21 0.31 -3.82
N LEU A 101 1.39 -0.39 -4.60
CA LEU A 101 1.32 -0.24 -6.06
C LEU A 101 -0.07 0.25 -6.45
N ARG A 102 -0.16 1.18 -7.40
CA ARG A 102 -1.43 1.60 -8.00
C ARG A 102 -1.26 1.93 -9.49
N VAL A 103 -2.38 1.97 -10.19
CA VAL A 103 -2.47 2.44 -11.57
C VAL A 103 -3.54 3.52 -11.70
N LEU A 104 -3.16 4.66 -12.27
CA LEU A 104 -4.09 5.72 -12.63
C LEU A 104 -4.58 5.47 -14.06
N CYS A 105 -5.80 4.97 -14.19
CA CYS A 105 -6.39 4.60 -15.48
C CYS A 105 -6.54 5.83 -16.38
N SER A 106 -6.09 5.73 -17.64
CA SER A 106 -6.21 6.80 -18.64
C SER A 106 -7.57 6.81 -19.35
N GLY A 107 -8.49 5.92 -18.99
CA GLY A 107 -9.83 5.75 -19.58
C GLY A 107 -10.14 4.28 -19.89
N SER A 108 -11.44 3.94 -19.94
CA SER A 108 -12.06 2.60 -20.06
C SER A 108 -12.15 1.77 -18.77
N ASN A 109 -13.25 1.01 -18.66
CA ASN A 109 -13.49 0.03 -17.60
C ASN A 109 -12.75 -1.26 -17.98
N ARG A 110 -11.48 -1.36 -17.61
CA ARG A 110 -10.62 -2.51 -17.94
C ARG A 110 -10.77 -3.62 -16.90
N GLU A 111 -10.80 -4.86 -17.36
CA GLU A 111 -10.92 -6.03 -16.47
C GLU A 111 -9.66 -6.29 -15.63
N GLY A 112 -8.45 -6.04 -16.16
CA GLY A 112 -7.21 -6.21 -15.42
C GLY A 112 -5.94 -5.79 -16.17
N ALA A 113 -4.79 -5.79 -15.50
CA ALA A 113 -3.50 -5.39 -16.06
C ALA A 113 -2.42 -6.41 -15.74
N ARG A 114 -1.48 -6.58 -16.68
CA ARG A 114 -0.37 -7.53 -16.51
C ARG A 114 0.75 -6.93 -15.65
N VAL A 115 1.22 -7.72 -14.69
CA VAL A 115 2.36 -7.43 -13.83
C VAL A 115 3.30 -8.64 -13.90
N VAL A 116 4.59 -8.41 -14.11
CA VAL A 116 5.62 -9.46 -13.98
C VAL A 116 6.61 -9.06 -12.90
N PHE A 117 6.94 -10.00 -12.04
CA PHE A 117 7.89 -9.79 -10.96
C PHE A 117 8.48 -11.12 -10.51
N HIS A 118 9.52 -11.07 -9.69
CA HIS A 118 9.94 -12.20 -8.87
C HIS A 118 9.97 -11.80 -7.39
N SER A 119 9.76 -12.77 -6.51
CA SER A 119 9.92 -12.57 -5.07
C SER A 119 11.38 -12.54 -4.66
N VAL A 120 11.69 -11.80 -3.60
CA VAL A 120 12.99 -11.82 -2.94
C VAL A 120 12.87 -12.31 -1.49
N GLN A 121 13.88 -13.03 -1.01
CA GLN A 121 13.90 -13.55 0.37
C GLN A 121 14.39 -12.52 1.40
N ARG A 122 15.14 -11.50 0.96
CA ARG A 122 15.62 -10.41 1.81
C ARG A 122 15.09 -9.08 1.32
N GLY A 123 14.69 -8.24 2.26
CA GLY A 123 14.24 -6.89 1.97
C GLY A 123 15.35 -6.05 1.34
N HIS A 124 14.96 -5.05 0.58
CA HIS A 124 15.83 -4.16 -0.16
C HIS A 124 16.41 -3.05 0.72
N GLY A 125 15.81 -2.76 1.88
CA GLY A 125 16.31 -1.76 2.84
C GLY A 125 16.46 -0.39 2.18
N ALA A 126 17.65 0.20 2.22
CA ALA A 126 17.94 1.48 1.57
C ALA A 126 17.73 1.46 0.04
N GLY A 127 17.68 0.27 -0.58
CA GLY A 127 17.39 0.10 -2.00
C GLY A 127 15.90 -0.07 -2.34
N ASN A 128 14.99 0.07 -1.38
CA ASN A 128 13.55 0.03 -1.65
C ASN A 128 13.14 1.21 -2.56
N GLY A 129 12.44 0.91 -3.66
CA GLY A 129 12.07 1.86 -4.71
C GLY A 129 13.22 2.26 -5.65
N SER A 130 14.30 1.47 -5.71
CA SER A 130 15.38 1.64 -6.68
C SER A 130 15.21 0.74 -7.90
N TYR A 131 15.70 1.21 -9.06
CA TYR A 131 15.81 0.39 -10.26
C TYR A 131 17.16 -0.32 -10.23
N ARG A 132 17.16 -1.64 -10.46
CA ARG A 132 18.38 -2.45 -10.38
C ARG A 132 18.42 -3.56 -11.43
N PRO A 133 19.61 -3.95 -11.90
CA PRO A 133 19.78 -5.16 -12.68
C PRO A 133 19.32 -6.39 -11.90
N TYR A 134 18.74 -7.37 -12.59
CA TYR A 134 18.42 -8.69 -12.07
C TYR A 134 18.92 -9.75 -13.07
N ALA A 135 19.34 -10.91 -12.57
CA ALA A 135 19.69 -12.05 -13.44
C ALA A 135 18.38 -12.74 -13.90
N PRO A 136 18.15 -12.96 -15.21
CA PRO A 136 16.95 -13.64 -15.69
C PRO A 136 16.94 -15.16 -15.44
N ASP A 137 18.10 -15.82 -15.51
CA ASP A 137 18.17 -17.28 -15.75
C ASP A 137 19.05 -18.09 -14.76
N GLU A 138 19.64 -17.47 -13.73
CA GLU A 138 20.48 -18.17 -12.72
C GLU A 138 19.81 -18.30 -11.33
N ARG A 139 18.49 -18.17 -11.28
CA ARG A 139 17.76 -18.14 -10.00
C ARG A 139 17.35 -19.55 -9.59
N GLU A 140 18.07 -20.12 -8.63
CA GLU A 140 17.77 -21.39 -7.95
C GLU A 140 16.34 -21.35 -7.37
N ASP A 141 15.42 -22.14 -7.94
CA ASP A 141 14.01 -22.52 -7.62
C ASP A 141 13.04 -21.55 -6.89
N ALA A 142 13.50 -20.55 -6.14
CA ALA A 142 12.74 -19.64 -5.29
C ALA A 142 12.61 -18.21 -5.84
N SER A 143 13.06 -17.91 -7.06
CA SER A 143 13.00 -16.54 -7.61
C SER A 143 12.64 -16.47 -9.10
N HIS A 144 11.89 -17.46 -9.62
CA HIS A 144 11.33 -17.38 -10.96
C HIS A 144 10.40 -16.18 -11.13
N SER A 145 10.41 -15.61 -12.34
CA SER A 145 9.49 -14.55 -12.71
C SER A 145 8.06 -15.11 -12.81
N VAL A 146 7.14 -14.45 -12.12
CA VAL A 146 5.70 -14.71 -12.15
C VAL A 146 5.03 -13.62 -12.96
N ALA A 147 4.15 -14.03 -13.88
CA ALA A 147 3.27 -13.12 -14.60
C ALA A 147 1.84 -13.26 -14.08
N LEU A 148 1.28 -12.17 -13.56
CA LEU A 148 -0.10 -12.07 -13.12
C LEU A 148 -0.87 -11.13 -14.03
N VAL A 149 -2.17 -11.40 -14.19
CA VAL A 149 -3.15 -10.42 -14.69
C VAL A 149 -4.07 -10.09 -13.52
N LEU A 150 -3.93 -8.87 -12.99
CA LEU A 150 -4.63 -8.43 -11.79
C LEU A 150 -5.78 -7.50 -12.16
N CYS A 151 -6.96 -7.69 -11.56
CA CYS A 151 -8.06 -6.76 -11.75
C CYS A 151 -7.75 -5.39 -11.16
N MET A 152 -8.41 -4.33 -11.66
CA MET A 152 -8.12 -2.96 -11.20
C MET A 152 -8.38 -2.77 -9.71
N GLY A 153 -9.39 -3.46 -9.15
CA GLY A 153 -9.67 -3.46 -7.72
C GLY A 153 -8.57 -4.12 -6.88
N ALA A 154 -7.95 -5.20 -7.38
CA ALA A 154 -6.83 -5.85 -6.70
C ALA A 154 -5.58 -4.98 -6.69
N ILE A 155 -5.32 -4.19 -7.73
CA ILE A 155 -4.19 -3.25 -7.78
C ILE A 155 -4.47 -2.02 -6.93
N ASN A 156 -5.58 -1.33 -7.19
CA ASN A 156 -5.87 -0.02 -6.60
C ASN A 156 -6.50 -0.11 -5.21
N GLY A 157 -6.88 -1.30 -4.74
CA GLY A 157 -7.58 -1.49 -3.47
C GLY A 157 -8.96 -0.82 -3.44
N VAL A 158 -9.63 -0.92 -2.30
CA VAL A 158 -10.88 -0.19 -2.05
C VAL A 158 -10.52 1.24 -1.64
N PRO A 159 -11.03 2.29 -2.32
CA PRO A 159 -10.81 3.67 -1.88
C PRO A 159 -11.26 3.84 -0.43
N PRO A 160 -10.50 4.55 0.43
CA PRO A 160 -10.96 4.86 1.77
C PRO A 160 -12.31 5.58 1.66
N ALA A 161 -13.30 5.17 2.47
CA ALA A 161 -14.64 5.74 2.43
C ALA A 161 -14.58 7.25 2.72
N VAL A 162 -14.55 8.07 1.67
CA VAL A 162 -14.63 9.51 1.80
C VAL A 162 -16.06 9.81 2.28
N LYS A 163 -16.21 10.20 3.54
CA LYS A 163 -17.45 10.84 4.01
C LYS A 163 -17.57 12.18 3.28
N VAL A 164 -18.16 12.17 2.09
CA VAL A 164 -18.53 13.39 1.39
C VAL A 164 -19.60 14.07 2.25
N PRO A 165 -19.36 15.26 2.84
CA PRO A 165 -20.41 16.00 3.50
C PRO A 165 -21.47 16.28 2.44
N ARG A 166 -22.69 15.76 2.63
CA ARG A 166 -23.80 16.03 1.72
C ARG A 166 -23.90 17.55 1.56
N PRO A 167 -23.88 18.09 0.32
CA PRO A 167 -24.09 19.52 0.11
C PRO A 167 -25.40 19.91 0.79
N ARG A 168 -25.32 20.71 1.85
CA ARG A 168 -26.52 21.21 2.53
C ARG A 168 -27.16 22.21 1.57
N ASN A 169 -28.17 21.77 0.82
CA ASN A 169 -28.90 22.60 -0.14
C ASN A 169 -29.38 23.90 0.53
N LYS A 170 -28.64 24.99 0.33
CA LYS A 170 -28.91 26.31 0.90
C LYS A 170 -30.22 26.91 0.36
N ARG A 171 -30.70 26.42 -0.80
CA ARG A 171 -31.92 26.85 -1.49
C ARG A 171 -33.23 26.51 -0.78
N ALA A 172 -33.26 25.53 0.12
CA ALA A 172 -34.48 25.18 0.86
C ALA A 172 -34.89 26.22 1.92
N ARG A 173 -33.99 27.15 2.31
CA ARG A 173 -34.31 28.21 3.28
C ARG A 173 -34.87 29.49 2.66
N ALA A 174 -34.77 29.68 1.34
CA ALA A 174 -35.30 30.87 0.68
C ALA A 174 -36.81 30.76 0.41
N GLN A 175 -37.35 29.54 0.24
CA GLN A 175 -38.77 29.35 -0.06
C GLN A 175 -39.71 29.47 1.16
N GLY A 176 -39.17 29.65 2.38
CA GLY A 176 -39.95 29.86 3.59
C GLY A 176 -40.17 31.34 3.96
N LEU A 177 -39.54 32.28 3.27
CA LEU A 177 -39.67 33.72 3.54
C LEU A 177 -40.59 34.45 2.55
N ASP A 178 -40.81 33.89 1.36
CA ASP A 178 -41.64 34.54 0.34
C ASP A 178 -43.14 34.28 0.52
N THR A 179 -43.55 33.23 1.25
CA THR A 179 -44.97 32.95 1.52
C THR A 179 -45.56 33.85 2.60
N ALA A 180 -44.73 34.45 3.46
CA ALA A 180 -45.19 35.34 4.54
C ALA A 180 -45.49 36.76 4.05
N SER A 181 -44.81 37.25 3.02
CA SER A 181 -45.04 38.61 2.48
C SER A 181 -46.29 38.74 1.62
N ASN A 182 -46.74 37.67 0.94
CA ASN A 182 -47.93 37.74 0.07
C ASN A 182 -49.27 37.59 0.82
N ALA A 183 -49.26 37.10 2.07
CA ALA A 183 -50.48 36.99 2.87
C ALA A 183 -50.88 38.32 3.53
N ALA A 184 -49.96 39.27 3.67
CA ALA A 184 -50.20 40.55 4.36
C ALA A 184 -50.78 41.65 3.46
N LEU A 185 -50.76 41.50 2.13
CA LEU A 185 -51.20 42.54 1.17
C LEU A 185 -52.61 42.33 0.58
N SER A 186 -53.34 41.28 1.00
CA SER A 186 -54.72 41.03 0.54
C SER A 186 -55.80 41.40 1.58
N ARG A 187 -55.40 42.05 2.68
CA ARG A 187 -56.30 42.55 3.72
C ARG A 187 -55.96 44.02 4.04
N ALA A 188 -56.32 44.92 3.15
CA ALA A 188 -56.48 46.34 3.42
C ALA A 188 -57.52 46.91 2.46
#